data_AF-A0A919J115-F1
#
_entry.id   AF-A0A919J115-F1
#
_cell.length_a   1.000
_cell.length_b   1.000
_cell.length_c   1.000
_cell.angle_alpha   90.00
_cell.angle_beta   90.00
_cell.angle_gamma   90.00
#
_symmetry.space_group_name_H-M   'P 1'
#
loop_
_entity.id
_entity.type
_entity.pdbx_description
1 polymer ?
#
loop_
_entity_poly.entity_id
_entity_poly.type
_entity_poly.pdbx_seq_one_letter_code
_entity_poly.pdbx_strand_id
1 'polypeptide(L)'
;MRTVSWWNEFEQNCERFDAASVAEALADVIIPRIPSLLLRREAQTAADTLLRHLNRPASPAAAEAAALATVRLAATVARLDERALGNDAGTTEVSALCHVMQGEYALAAVTIAPITGTAPLLKAFVSALRLDSFGADLALRLLTGGNPPAVAVRAGEKLGRYNWWPAWLREIVTERVLAGTLCGDTIAALKQCAFAGLTPTQARMAKRLFAAEPTLVETTASRLESLGEHPAAALLRRGDVRTVAFAARLIPV
;
A
#
# COMPACT_ATOMS: atom_id res chain seq x y z
N MET A 1 11.47 -15.96 -0.80
CA MET A 1 10.98 -15.62 0.57
C MET A 1 11.53 -14.24 0.91
N ARG A 2 10.74 -13.36 1.54
CA ARG A 2 11.18 -11.98 1.87
C ARG A 2 12.03 -11.99 3.14
N THR A 3 13.08 -11.18 3.18
CA THR A 3 14.04 -11.09 4.29
C THR A 3 13.61 -10.04 5.32
N VAL A 4 14.23 -10.06 6.51
CA VAL A 4 14.03 -9.02 7.54
C VAL A 4 14.41 -7.64 6.99
N SER A 5 15.53 -7.54 6.26
CA SER A 5 15.98 -6.29 5.64
C SER A 5 14.93 -5.71 4.67
N TRP A 6 14.24 -6.57 3.92
CA TRP A 6 13.19 -6.15 3.00
C TRP A 6 11.99 -5.56 3.75
N TRP A 7 11.55 -6.16 4.86
CA TRP A 7 10.44 -5.61 5.67
C TRP A 7 10.84 -4.33 6.42
N ASN A 8 12.10 -4.18 6.82
CA ASN A 8 12.60 -2.96 7.46
C ASN A 8 12.55 -1.75 6.52
N GLU A 9 12.57 -1.94 5.20
CA GLU A 9 12.48 -0.82 4.25
C GLU A 9 11.19 0.00 4.42
N PHE A 10 10.09 -0.57 4.92
CA PHE A 10 8.84 0.18 5.14
C PHE A 10 9.02 1.28 6.18
N GLU A 11 9.61 0.94 7.32
CA GLU A 11 9.88 1.89 8.40
C GLU A 11 10.97 2.89 7.99
N GLN A 12 12.03 2.40 7.33
CA GLN A 12 13.17 3.23 6.92
C GLN A 12 12.85 4.26 5.83
N ASN A 13 11.84 3.99 4.99
CA ASN A 13 11.48 4.86 3.86
C ASN A 13 10.15 5.59 4.05
N CYS A 14 9.57 5.54 5.26
CA CYS A 14 8.33 6.24 5.57
C CYS A 14 8.54 7.19 6.75
N GLU A 15 8.17 8.47 6.58
CA GLU A 15 8.29 9.45 7.66
C GLU A 15 7.26 9.23 8.79
N ARG A 16 6.18 8.50 8.50
CA ARG A 16 5.00 8.37 9.38
C ARG A 16 4.60 6.92 9.63
N PHE A 17 5.58 6.05 9.86
CA PHE A 17 5.32 4.66 10.20
C PHE A 17 4.65 4.54 11.58
N ASP A 18 3.39 4.10 11.61
CA ASP A 18 2.60 3.98 12.82
C ASP A 18 2.74 2.60 13.46
N ALA A 19 3.60 2.56 14.50
CA ALA A 19 3.86 1.39 15.32
C ALA A 19 2.58 0.74 15.91
N ALA A 20 1.60 1.55 16.33
CA ALA A 20 0.35 1.01 16.88
C ALA A 20 -0.45 0.29 15.79
N SER A 21 -0.57 0.91 14.61
CA SER A 21 -1.29 0.36 13.47
C SER A 21 -0.69 -0.95 12.95
N VAL A 22 0.65 -1.05 12.84
CA VAL A 22 1.29 -2.31 12.42
C VAL A 22 1.16 -3.38 13.49
N ALA A 23 1.30 -3.03 14.77
CA ALA A 23 1.20 -3.99 15.86
C ALA A 23 -0.21 -4.59 15.96
N GLU A 24 -1.25 -3.76 15.82
CA GLU A 24 -2.64 -4.17 15.79
C GLU A 24 -2.91 -5.09 14.60
N ALA A 25 -2.54 -4.66 13.39
CA ALA A 25 -2.79 -5.45 12.18
C ALA A 25 -2.01 -6.78 12.15
N LEU A 26 -0.81 -6.83 12.73
CA LEU A 26 -0.06 -8.08 12.89
C LEU A 26 -0.70 -8.98 13.96
N ALA A 27 -1.15 -8.43 15.09
CA ALA A 27 -1.84 -9.19 16.13
C ALA A 27 -3.13 -9.82 15.60
N ASP A 28 -3.93 -9.07 14.82
CA ASP A 28 -5.16 -9.57 14.17
C ASP A 28 -4.90 -10.73 13.19
N VAL A 29 -3.72 -10.75 12.58
CA VAL A 29 -3.31 -11.82 11.65
C VAL A 29 -2.75 -13.03 12.40
N ILE A 30 -1.99 -12.81 13.47
CA ILE A 30 -1.26 -13.85 14.22
C ILE A 30 -2.17 -14.57 15.22
N ILE A 31 -2.89 -13.83 16.08
CA ILE A 31 -3.60 -14.39 17.23
C ILE A 31 -4.64 -15.46 16.83
N PRO A 32 -5.46 -15.28 15.79
CA PRO A 32 -6.43 -16.29 15.38
C PRO A 32 -5.81 -17.64 14.97
N ARG A 33 -4.51 -17.66 14.64
CA ARG A 33 -3.79 -18.88 14.23
C ARG A 33 -3.26 -19.69 15.41
N ILE A 34 -3.15 -19.11 16.60
CA ILE A 34 -2.72 -19.84 17.80
C ILE A 34 -3.76 -20.92 18.13
N PRO A 35 -3.45 -22.23 18.05
CA PRO A 35 -4.43 -23.30 18.22
C PRO A 35 -4.87 -23.45 19.67
N SER A 36 -3.95 -23.27 20.63
CA SER A 36 -4.25 -23.33 22.07
C SER A 36 -5.09 -22.14 22.53
N LEU A 37 -6.32 -22.39 23.00
CA LEU A 37 -7.23 -21.33 23.46
C LEU A 37 -6.70 -20.55 24.65
N LEU A 38 -6.02 -21.21 25.59
CA LEU A 38 -5.43 -20.56 26.75
C LEU A 38 -4.28 -19.64 26.34
N LEU A 39 -3.40 -20.12 25.46
CA LEU A 39 -2.28 -19.34 24.95
C LEU A 39 -2.76 -18.17 24.08
N ARG A 40 -3.79 -18.40 23.25
CA ARG A 40 -4.44 -17.35 22.46
C ARG A 40 -5.00 -16.23 23.34
N ARG A 41 -5.63 -16.56 24.47
CA ARG A 41 -6.18 -15.57 25.39
C ARG A 41 -5.09 -14.75 26.09
N GLU A 42 -3.99 -15.40 26.49
CA GLU A 42 -2.83 -14.69 27.06
C GLU A 42 -2.20 -13.76 26.01
N ALA A 43 -2.01 -14.25 24.78
CA ALA A 43 -1.52 -13.47 23.65
C ALA A 43 -2.41 -12.23 23.35
N GLN A 44 -3.73 -12.39 23.34
CA GLN A 44 -4.66 -11.27 23.19
C GLN A 44 -4.51 -10.24 24.32
N THR A 45 -4.46 -10.70 25.57
CA THR A 45 -4.33 -9.81 26.73
C THR A 45 -3.02 -9.02 26.68
N ALA A 46 -1.94 -9.67 26.26
CA ALA A 46 -0.63 -9.07 26.09
C ALA A 46 -0.63 -8.03 24.95
N ALA A 47 -1.20 -8.38 23.79
CA ALA A 47 -1.35 -7.48 22.65
C ALA A 47 -2.21 -6.24 23.01
N ASP A 48 -3.34 -6.41 23.69
CA ASP A 48 -4.18 -5.29 24.15
C ASP A 48 -3.41 -4.35 25.08
N THR A 49 -2.55 -4.90 25.95
CA THR A 49 -1.73 -4.12 26.88
C THR A 49 -0.67 -3.31 26.12
N LEU A 50 -0.01 -3.92 25.13
CA LEU A 50 0.91 -3.23 24.23
C LEU A 50 0.20 -2.10 23.47
N LEU A 51 -0.96 -2.37 22.87
CA LEU A 51 -1.70 -1.38 22.08
C LEU A 51 -2.14 -0.18 22.93
N ARG A 52 -2.50 -0.38 24.20
CA ARG A 52 -2.76 0.75 25.12
C ARG A 52 -1.53 1.61 25.34
N HIS A 53 -0.35 1.01 25.45
CA HIS A 53 0.91 1.74 25.55
C HIS A 53 1.24 2.50 24.26
N LEU A 54 1.19 1.83 23.10
CA LEU A 54 1.50 2.46 21.81
C LEU A 54 0.55 3.63 21.48
N ASN A 55 -0.72 3.56 21.90
CA ASN A 55 -1.67 4.66 21.76
C ASN A 55 -1.47 5.79 22.80
N ARG A 56 -0.76 5.53 23.90
CA ARG A 56 -0.47 6.52 24.97
C ARG A 56 0.99 6.42 25.43
N PRO A 57 1.96 6.76 24.56
CA PRO A 57 3.37 6.50 24.82
C PRO A 57 3.93 7.31 26.00
N ALA A 58 3.32 8.46 26.32
CA ALA A 58 3.74 9.31 27.44
C ALA A 58 3.42 8.73 28.84
N SER A 59 2.72 7.59 28.93
CA SER A 59 2.38 6.97 30.22
C SER A 59 3.44 5.96 30.65
N PRO A 60 4.25 6.25 31.70
CA PRO A 60 5.27 5.31 32.17
C PRO A 60 4.65 4.02 32.72
N ALA A 61 3.51 4.10 33.39
CA ALA A 61 2.78 2.93 33.89
C ALA A 61 2.31 2.01 32.76
N ALA A 62 1.88 2.57 31.62
CA ALA A 62 1.50 1.78 30.45
C ALA A 62 2.72 1.10 29.82
N ALA A 63 3.85 1.80 29.74
CA ALA A 63 5.11 1.25 29.23
C ALA A 63 5.60 0.06 30.08
N GLU A 64 5.60 0.21 31.40
CA GLU A 64 6.00 -0.85 32.33
C GLU A 64 5.05 -2.07 32.22
N ALA A 65 3.74 -1.84 32.17
CA ALA A 65 2.76 -2.90 32.00
C ALA A 65 2.94 -3.65 30.68
N ALA A 66 3.21 -2.94 29.58
CA ALA A 66 3.49 -3.55 28.29
C ALA A 66 4.78 -4.39 28.32
N ALA A 67 5.87 -3.85 28.87
CA ALA A 67 7.12 -4.58 29.02
C ALA A 67 6.96 -5.87 29.85
N LEU A 68 6.24 -5.78 30.98
CA LEU A 68 5.96 -6.94 31.82
C LEU A 68 5.09 -7.98 31.09
N ALA A 69 4.10 -7.55 30.31
CA ALA A 69 3.29 -8.44 29.50
C ALA A 69 4.14 -9.18 28.45
N THR A 70 5.06 -8.49 27.78
CA THR A 70 6.01 -9.08 26.83
C THR A 70 6.86 -10.17 27.50
N VAL A 71 7.47 -9.85 28.66
CA VAL A 71 8.32 -10.78 29.40
C VAL A 71 7.53 -12.02 29.84
N ARG A 72 6.31 -11.83 30.35
CA ARG A 72 5.45 -12.94 30.79
C ARG A 72 5.04 -13.86 29.64
N LEU A 73 4.66 -13.29 28.51
CA LEU A 73 4.30 -14.06 27.32
C LEU A 73 5.50 -14.84 26.80
N ALA A 74 6.66 -14.20 26.64
CA ALA A 74 7.89 -14.84 26.20
C ALA A 74 8.32 -15.99 27.12
N ALA A 75 8.28 -15.78 28.45
CA ALA A 75 8.58 -16.82 29.42
C ALA A 75 7.58 -17.99 29.36
N THR A 76 6.32 -17.73 28.99
CA THR A 76 5.31 -18.78 28.82
C THR A 76 5.59 -19.62 27.58
N VAL A 77 5.95 -18.98 26.45
CA VAL A 77 6.35 -19.67 25.22
C VAL A 77 7.57 -20.54 25.47
N ALA A 78 8.63 -19.99 26.08
CA ALA A 78 9.85 -20.75 26.37
C ALA A 78 9.57 -22.02 27.20
N ARG A 79 8.73 -21.93 28.23
CA ARG A 79 8.33 -23.10 29.03
C ARG A 79 7.49 -24.12 28.26
N LEU A 80 6.71 -23.68 27.27
CA LEU A 80 5.92 -24.57 26.42
C LEU A 80 6.81 -25.28 25.39
N ASP A 81 7.75 -24.57 24.79
CA ASP A 81 8.73 -25.12 23.86
C ASP A 81 9.58 -26.21 24.54
N GLU A 82 10.07 -25.96 25.76
CA GLU A 82 10.83 -26.94 26.54
C GLU A 82 10.06 -28.24 26.83
N ARG A 83 8.73 -28.16 26.89
CA ARG A 83 7.84 -29.29 27.22
C ARG A 83 7.24 -29.96 25.99
N ALA A 84 7.32 -29.34 24.82
CA ALA A 84 6.71 -29.83 23.59
C ALA A 84 7.52 -30.98 23.00
N LEU A 85 7.13 -32.22 23.32
CA LEU A 85 7.61 -33.45 22.68
C LEU A 85 6.99 -33.60 21.26
N GLY A 86 7.31 -32.67 20.36
CA GLY A 86 7.09 -32.85 18.91
C GLY A 86 5.79 -32.31 18.30
N ASN A 87 4.95 -31.59 19.04
CA ASN A 87 3.80 -30.86 18.47
C ASN A 87 3.98 -29.35 18.70
N ASP A 88 4.12 -28.58 17.62
CA ASP A 88 4.13 -27.11 17.67
C ASP A 88 2.73 -26.64 18.12
N ALA A 89 2.59 -26.30 19.39
CA ALA A 89 1.34 -25.86 20.02
C ALA A 89 0.98 -24.40 19.66
N GLY A 90 1.54 -23.89 18.55
CA GLY A 90 1.48 -22.51 18.10
C GLY A 90 2.55 -21.63 18.74
N THR A 91 3.71 -22.21 19.06
CA THR A 91 4.80 -21.47 19.71
C THR A 91 5.48 -20.53 18.70
N THR A 92 5.48 -20.90 17.42
CA THR A 92 5.89 -20.03 16.31
C THR A 92 5.03 -18.75 16.24
N GLU A 93 3.70 -18.85 16.31
CA GLU A 93 2.78 -17.70 16.29
C GLU A 93 3.05 -16.76 17.45
N VAL A 94 3.20 -17.31 18.66
CA VAL A 94 3.41 -16.47 19.85
C VAL A 94 4.81 -15.89 19.87
N SER A 95 5.82 -16.60 19.38
CA SER A 95 7.16 -16.05 19.15
C SER A 95 7.11 -14.86 18.19
N ALA A 96 6.38 -14.97 17.07
CA ALA A 96 6.16 -13.84 16.17
C ALA A 96 5.46 -12.66 16.87
N LEU A 97 4.46 -12.93 17.72
CA LEU A 97 3.80 -11.87 18.49
C LEU A 97 4.75 -11.21 19.51
N CYS A 98 5.63 -11.98 20.16
CA CYS A 98 6.67 -11.41 21.03
C CYS A 98 7.58 -10.44 20.28
N HIS A 99 7.97 -10.75 19.04
CA HIS A 99 8.72 -9.82 18.19
C HIS A 99 7.92 -8.53 17.91
N VAL A 100 6.61 -8.63 17.64
CA VAL A 100 5.74 -7.43 17.50
C VAL A 100 5.77 -6.59 18.78
N MET A 101 5.68 -7.23 19.94
CA MET A 101 5.70 -6.55 21.24
C MET A 101 7.05 -5.91 21.58
N GLN A 102 8.12 -6.36 20.93
CA GLN A 102 9.47 -5.79 21.06
C GLN A 102 9.75 -4.70 20.02
N GLY A 103 8.80 -4.40 19.12
CA GLY A 103 8.98 -3.46 18.01
C GLY A 103 9.73 -4.07 16.81
N GLU A 104 10.01 -5.36 16.83
CA GLU A 104 10.73 -6.08 15.78
C GLU A 104 9.77 -6.56 14.67
N TYR A 105 9.00 -5.63 14.08
CA TYR A 105 7.91 -5.96 13.15
C TYR A 105 8.36 -6.76 11.92
N ALA A 106 9.53 -6.44 11.39
CA ALA A 106 10.12 -7.15 10.25
C ALA A 106 10.46 -8.60 10.59
N LEU A 107 10.99 -8.84 11.79
CA LEU A 107 11.30 -10.20 12.26
C LEU A 107 10.00 -10.97 12.48
N ALA A 108 9.01 -10.36 13.14
CA ALA A 108 7.68 -10.94 13.30
C ALA A 108 7.07 -11.38 11.96
N ALA A 109 7.14 -10.51 10.94
CA ALA A 109 6.64 -10.78 9.61
C ALA A 109 7.34 -11.97 8.94
N VAL A 110 8.66 -12.07 9.04
CA VAL A 110 9.42 -13.21 8.50
C VAL A 110 9.06 -14.50 9.23
N THR A 111 8.96 -14.47 10.55
CA THR A 111 8.62 -15.62 11.39
C THR A 111 7.24 -16.18 11.06
N ILE A 112 6.22 -15.33 10.91
CA ILE A 112 4.85 -15.79 10.66
C ILE A 112 4.52 -16.02 9.17
N ALA A 113 5.29 -15.45 8.24
CA ALA A 113 5.01 -15.53 6.80
C ALA A 113 4.72 -16.95 6.25
N PRO A 114 5.41 -18.03 6.69
CA PRO A 114 5.09 -19.38 6.24
C PRO A 114 3.68 -19.86 6.58
N ILE A 115 3.07 -19.32 7.64
CA ILE A 115 1.76 -19.77 8.18
C ILE A 115 0.61 -18.91 7.65
N THR A 116 0.79 -17.58 7.64
CA THR A 116 -0.27 -16.62 7.23
C THR A 116 -0.16 -16.20 5.77
N GLY A 117 0.97 -16.46 5.13
CA GLY A 117 1.26 -15.98 3.79
C GLY A 117 1.61 -14.48 3.77
N THR A 118 2.13 -14.03 2.64
CA THR A 118 2.70 -12.69 2.53
C THR A 118 1.65 -11.58 2.34
N ALA A 119 0.50 -11.90 1.75
CA ALA A 119 -0.51 -10.89 1.39
C ALA A 119 -1.17 -10.21 2.62
N PRO A 120 -1.57 -10.92 3.69
CA PRO A 120 -2.08 -10.28 4.90
C PRO A 120 -1.03 -9.38 5.58
N LEU A 121 0.23 -9.84 5.62
CA LEU A 121 1.34 -9.09 6.19
C LEU A 121 1.61 -7.80 5.42
N LEU A 122 1.54 -7.85 4.08
CA LEU A 122 1.65 -6.66 3.25
C LEU A 122 0.58 -5.61 3.59
N LYS A 123 -0.66 -6.06 3.79
CA LYS A 123 -1.75 -5.14 4.18
C LYS A 123 -1.46 -4.50 5.53
N ALA A 124 -0.99 -5.27 6.51
CA ALA A 124 -0.62 -4.77 7.84
C ALA A 124 0.51 -3.71 7.78
N PHE A 125 1.54 -3.95 6.98
CA PHE A 125 2.62 -2.97 6.81
C PHE A 125 2.16 -1.72 6.06
N VAL A 126 1.36 -1.87 5.00
CA VAL A 126 0.87 -0.72 4.23
C VAL A 126 -0.12 0.12 5.04
N SER A 127 -0.96 -0.46 5.88
CA SER A 127 -1.85 0.31 6.76
C SER A 127 -1.08 1.19 7.74
N ALA A 128 0.09 0.73 8.18
CA ALA A 128 0.95 1.49 9.09
C ALA A 128 1.65 2.68 8.43
N LEU A 129 1.74 2.74 7.10
CA LEU A 129 2.33 3.86 6.37
C LEU A 129 1.44 5.13 6.39
N ARG A 130 0.19 5.03 6.85
CA ARG A 130 -0.78 6.15 6.89
C ARG A 130 -0.94 6.88 5.55
N LEU A 131 -0.80 6.14 4.44
CA LEU A 131 -1.02 6.67 3.10
C LEU A 131 -2.51 6.96 2.87
N ASP A 132 -2.81 7.92 1.99
CA ASP A 132 -4.15 8.09 1.44
C ASP A 132 -4.63 6.77 0.79
N SER A 133 -5.95 6.55 0.71
CA SER A 133 -6.51 5.28 0.22
C SER A 133 -5.98 4.89 -1.16
N PHE A 134 -5.90 5.83 -2.11
CA PHE A 134 -5.26 5.58 -3.41
C PHE A 134 -3.77 5.22 -3.30
N GLY A 135 -3.02 5.93 -2.43
CA GLY A 135 -1.60 5.67 -2.22
C GLY A 135 -1.36 4.27 -1.63
N ALA A 136 -2.17 3.87 -0.66
CA ALA A 136 -2.13 2.53 -0.06
C ALA A 136 -2.44 1.43 -1.10
N ASP A 137 -3.49 1.60 -1.90
CA ASP A 137 -3.85 0.65 -2.97
C ASP A 137 -2.72 0.52 -4.01
N LEU A 138 -2.12 1.65 -4.41
CA LEU A 138 -1.01 1.66 -5.35
C LEU A 138 0.23 0.97 -4.77
N ALA A 139 0.59 1.28 -3.52
CA ALA A 139 1.73 0.65 -2.84
C ALA A 139 1.54 -0.87 -2.77
N LEU A 140 0.36 -1.35 -2.38
CA LEU A 140 0.05 -2.79 -2.37
C LEU A 140 0.19 -3.44 -3.74
N ARG A 141 -0.29 -2.79 -4.81
CA ARG A 141 -0.15 -3.30 -6.18
C ARG A 141 1.32 -3.40 -6.60
N LEU A 142 2.13 -2.37 -6.29
CA LEU A 142 3.56 -2.36 -6.61
C LEU A 142 4.31 -3.48 -5.88
N LEU A 143 4.03 -3.65 -4.58
CA LEU A 143 4.62 -4.70 -3.74
C LEU A 143 4.23 -6.10 -4.20
N THR A 144 2.98 -6.27 -4.64
CA THR A 144 2.50 -7.55 -5.20
C THR A 144 3.11 -7.82 -6.57
N GLY A 145 3.36 -6.76 -7.36
CA GLY A 145 4.10 -6.83 -8.62
C GLY A 145 5.62 -6.99 -8.48
N GLY A 146 6.14 -7.20 -7.25
CA GLY A 146 7.55 -7.48 -7.00
C GLY A 146 8.45 -6.25 -6.82
N ASN A 147 7.89 -5.05 -6.76
CA ASN A 147 8.69 -3.85 -6.49
C ASN A 147 9.17 -3.82 -5.03
N PRO A 148 10.34 -3.21 -4.76
CA PRO A 148 10.84 -3.05 -3.40
C PRO A 148 9.99 -2.04 -2.60
N PRO A 149 9.88 -2.18 -1.27
CA PRO A 149 9.10 -1.28 -0.43
C PRO A 149 9.48 0.17 -0.57
N ALA A 150 10.78 0.49 -0.65
CA ALA A 150 11.23 1.86 -0.86
C ALA A 150 10.63 2.53 -2.11
N VAL A 151 10.37 1.77 -3.19
CA VAL A 151 9.72 2.28 -4.40
C VAL A 151 8.20 2.42 -4.19
N ALA A 152 7.58 1.41 -3.59
CA ALA A 152 6.15 1.39 -3.35
C ALA A 152 5.68 2.50 -2.39
N VAL A 153 6.40 2.72 -1.29
CA VAL A 153 6.13 3.79 -0.31
C VAL A 153 6.21 5.16 -0.98
N ARG A 154 7.33 5.46 -1.65
CA ARG A 154 7.54 6.75 -2.34
C ARG A 154 6.50 7.02 -3.43
N ALA A 155 6.13 5.98 -4.19
CA ALA A 155 5.06 6.10 -5.19
C ALA A 155 3.71 6.39 -4.52
N GLY A 156 3.38 5.67 -3.45
CA GLY A 156 2.16 5.85 -2.67
C GLY A 156 2.04 7.24 -2.05
N GLU A 157 3.11 7.77 -1.45
CA GLU A 157 3.13 9.13 -0.87
C GLU A 157 2.97 10.21 -1.96
N LYS A 158 3.74 10.11 -3.04
CA LYS A 158 3.77 11.12 -4.10
C LYS A 158 2.44 11.18 -4.87
N LEU A 159 1.81 10.04 -5.09
CA LEU A 159 0.59 9.92 -5.88
C LEU A 159 -0.68 9.87 -5.04
N GLY A 160 -0.58 9.55 -3.75
CA GLY A 160 -1.70 9.49 -2.81
C GLY A 160 -2.50 10.80 -2.75
N ARG A 161 -1.82 11.95 -2.83
CA ARG A 161 -2.46 13.29 -2.92
C ARG A 161 -3.47 13.47 -4.06
N TYR A 162 -3.44 12.57 -5.06
CA TYR A 162 -4.40 12.54 -6.17
C TYR A 162 -5.57 11.60 -5.90
N ASN A 163 -5.86 11.25 -4.65
CA ASN A 163 -6.98 10.39 -4.28
C ASN A 163 -8.34 10.91 -4.76
N TRP A 164 -8.49 12.23 -4.87
CA TRP A 164 -9.69 12.89 -5.40
C TRP A 164 -9.88 12.71 -6.91
N TRP A 165 -8.88 12.20 -7.65
CA TRP A 165 -9.02 11.98 -9.08
C TRP A 165 -10.08 10.91 -9.39
N PRO A 166 -10.87 11.11 -10.46
CA PRO A 166 -11.71 10.07 -11.04
C PRO A 166 -10.99 8.72 -11.17
N ALA A 167 -11.72 7.62 -10.92
CA ALA A 167 -11.14 6.28 -10.91
C ALA A 167 -10.36 5.94 -12.18
N TRP A 168 -10.83 6.36 -13.36
CA TRP A 168 -10.17 6.11 -14.64
C TRP A 168 -8.81 6.81 -14.78
N LEU A 169 -8.62 7.98 -14.16
CA LEU A 169 -7.31 8.65 -14.13
C LEU A 169 -6.35 7.92 -13.20
N ARG A 170 -6.84 7.51 -12.02
CA ARG A 170 -6.06 6.71 -11.06
C ARG A 170 -5.63 5.37 -11.66
N GLU A 171 -6.48 4.74 -12.47
CA GLU A 171 -6.16 3.53 -13.24
C GLU A 171 -5.00 3.77 -14.22
N ILE A 172 -5.08 4.81 -15.07
CA ILE A 172 -4.00 5.15 -16.03
C ILE A 172 -2.68 5.44 -15.30
N VAL A 173 -2.70 6.20 -14.21
CA VAL A 173 -1.50 6.45 -13.40
C VAL A 173 -0.93 5.13 -12.90
N THR A 174 -1.77 4.28 -12.31
CA THR A 174 -1.34 3.00 -11.73
C THR A 174 -0.68 2.12 -12.79
N GLU A 175 -1.29 1.99 -13.97
CA GLU A 175 -0.74 1.23 -15.09
C GLU A 175 0.62 1.77 -15.53
N ARG A 176 0.75 3.09 -15.68
CA ARG A 176 2.01 3.72 -16.11
C ARG A 176 3.10 3.64 -15.04
N VAL A 177 2.75 3.69 -13.75
CA VAL A 177 3.71 3.47 -12.65
C VAL A 177 4.21 2.03 -12.69
N LEU A 178 3.30 1.05 -12.80
CA LEU A 178 3.66 -0.36 -12.89
C LEU A 178 4.52 -0.67 -14.11
N ALA A 179 4.27 0.01 -15.24
CA ALA A 179 5.08 -0.12 -16.44
C ALA A 179 6.39 0.69 -16.40
N GLY A 180 6.66 1.48 -15.37
CA GLY A 180 7.83 2.35 -15.29
C GLY A 180 7.84 3.49 -16.33
N THR A 181 6.68 3.85 -16.88
CA THR A 181 6.52 4.86 -17.96
C THR A 181 5.89 6.17 -17.49
N LEU A 182 5.61 6.31 -16.18
CA LEU A 182 5.05 7.55 -15.64
C LEU A 182 6.08 8.68 -15.66
N CYS A 183 5.83 9.71 -16.47
CA CYS A 183 6.63 10.93 -16.52
C CYS A 183 5.84 12.17 -16.03
N GLY A 184 6.56 13.28 -15.82
CA GLY A 184 5.97 14.55 -15.37
C GLY A 184 4.90 15.09 -16.33
N ASP A 185 5.13 14.97 -17.65
CA ASP A 185 4.17 15.41 -18.67
C ASP A 185 2.86 14.62 -18.61
N THR A 186 2.94 13.32 -18.32
CA THR A 186 1.74 12.49 -18.13
C THR A 186 0.96 12.95 -16.91
N ILE A 187 1.62 13.21 -15.77
CA ILE A 187 0.93 13.71 -14.56
C ILE A 187 0.29 15.07 -14.84
N ALA A 188 0.97 15.96 -15.56
CA ALA A 188 0.44 17.27 -15.93
C ALA A 188 -0.81 17.15 -16.82
N ALA A 189 -0.77 16.27 -17.83
CA ALA A 189 -1.91 15.99 -18.70
C ALA A 189 -3.11 15.41 -17.93
N LEU A 190 -2.88 14.42 -17.07
CA LEU A 190 -3.93 13.81 -16.24
C LEU A 190 -4.54 14.83 -15.27
N LYS A 191 -3.71 15.72 -14.70
CA LYS A 191 -4.17 16.84 -13.87
C LYS A 191 -5.09 17.77 -14.66
N GLN A 192 -4.75 18.11 -15.89
CA GLN A 192 -5.62 18.91 -16.76
C GLN A 192 -6.95 18.21 -17.05
N CYS A 193 -6.93 16.90 -17.34
CA CYS A 193 -8.17 16.11 -17.50
C CYS A 193 -9.03 16.12 -16.24
N ALA A 194 -8.43 16.03 -15.05
CA ALA A 194 -9.15 16.05 -13.78
C ALA A 194 -9.89 17.38 -13.55
N PHE A 195 -9.28 18.51 -13.90
CA PHE A 195 -9.89 19.84 -13.77
C PHE A 195 -10.84 20.20 -14.92
N ALA A 196 -10.74 19.53 -16.06
CA ALA A 196 -11.53 19.83 -17.25
C ALA A 196 -13.04 19.49 -17.12
N GLY A 197 -13.46 18.74 -16.10
CA GLY A 197 -14.86 18.39 -15.90
C GLY A 197 -15.46 17.58 -17.06
N LEU A 198 -14.70 16.60 -17.57
CA LEU A 198 -15.09 15.80 -18.74
C LEU A 198 -16.38 15.01 -18.49
N THR A 199 -17.26 14.96 -19.49
CA THR A 199 -18.43 14.07 -19.46
C THR A 199 -17.99 12.59 -19.56
N PRO A 200 -18.85 11.61 -19.22
CA PRO A 200 -18.49 10.19 -19.31
C PRO A 200 -18.01 9.75 -20.70
N THR A 201 -18.58 10.31 -21.78
CA THR A 201 -18.15 10.04 -23.16
C THR A 201 -16.78 10.65 -23.45
N GLN A 202 -16.54 11.88 -23.01
CA GLN A 202 -15.24 12.54 -23.17
C GLN A 202 -14.14 11.85 -22.34
N ALA A 203 -14.46 11.38 -21.13
CA ALA A 203 -13.54 10.63 -20.29
C ALA A 203 -13.15 9.27 -20.91
N ARG A 204 -14.12 8.53 -21.48
CA ARG A 204 -13.84 7.31 -22.25
C ARG A 204 -12.92 7.61 -23.43
N MET A 205 -13.14 8.73 -24.13
CA MET A 205 -12.27 9.10 -25.23
C MET A 205 -10.87 9.47 -24.77
N ALA A 206 -10.75 10.30 -23.73
CA ALA A 206 -9.46 10.65 -23.13
C ALA A 206 -8.68 9.40 -22.73
N LYS A 207 -9.33 8.42 -22.08
CA LYS A 207 -8.69 7.13 -21.73
C LYS A 207 -8.10 6.43 -22.95
N ARG A 208 -8.86 6.33 -24.06
CA ARG A 208 -8.40 5.71 -25.32
C ARG A 208 -7.29 6.51 -26.01
N LEU A 209 -7.34 7.84 -25.94
CA LEU A 209 -6.27 8.71 -26.44
C LEU A 209 -4.97 8.55 -25.62
N PHE A 210 -5.06 8.40 -24.29
CA PHE A 210 -3.90 8.08 -23.44
C PHE A 210 -3.30 6.69 -23.73
N ALA A 211 -4.09 5.77 -24.27
CA ALA A 211 -3.65 4.47 -24.77
C ALA A 211 -3.07 4.54 -26.20
N ALA A 212 -3.07 5.73 -26.83
CA ALA A 212 -2.57 5.99 -28.17
C ALA A 212 -3.19 5.07 -29.25
N GLU A 213 -4.50 4.81 -29.17
CA GLU A 213 -5.20 4.02 -30.19
C GLU A 213 -5.09 4.68 -31.58
N PRO A 214 -4.44 4.05 -32.59
CA PRO A 214 -4.03 4.74 -33.82
C PRO A 214 -5.19 5.34 -34.61
N THR A 215 -6.28 4.57 -34.77
CA THR A 215 -7.47 5.01 -35.52
C THR A 215 -8.16 6.19 -34.85
N LEU A 216 -8.18 6.20 -33.51
CA LEU A 216 -8.78 7.28 -32.75
C LEU A 216 -7.92 8.53 -32.78
N VAL A 217 -6.60 8.39 -32.58
CA VAL A 217 -5.65 9.50 -32.66
C VAL A 217 -5.78 10.21 -34.01
N GLU A 218 -5.81 9.47 -35.12
CA GLU A 218 -5.91 10.07 -36.44
C GLU A 218 -7.26 10.75 -36.67
N THR A 219 -8.36 10.10 -36.25
CA THR A 219 -9.71 10.67 -36.37
C THR A 219 -9.84 11.97 -35.57
N THR A 220 -9.32 11.98 -34.34
CA THR A 220 -9.35 13.16 -33.47
C THR A 220 -8.42 14.26 -34.00
N ALA A 221 -7.23 13.93 -34.50
CA ALA A 221 -6.32 14.89 -35.11
C ALA A 221 -6.93 15.56 -36.35
N SER A 222 -7.53 14.77 -37.25
CA SER A 222 -8.24 15.29 -38.44
C SER A 222 -9.38 16.24 -38.07
N ARG A 223 -10.10 15.95 -36.98
CA ARG A 223 -11.15 16.85 -36.46
C ARG A 223 -10.57 18.15 -35.89
N LEU A 224 -9.48 18.08 -35.14
CA LEU A 224 -8.80 19.28 -34.65
C LEU A 224 -8.37 20.18 -35.82
N GLU A 225 -7.85 19.60 -36.90
CA GLU A 225 -7.52 20.35 -38.12
C GLU A 225 -8.74 21.02 -38.74
N SER A 226 -9.89 20.33 -38.81
CA SER A 226 -11.13 20.92 -39.31
C SER A 226 -11.66 22.09 -38.47
N LEU A 227 -11.26 22.16 -37.20
CA LEU A 227 -11.58 23.24 -36.27
C LEU A 227 -10.51 24.36 -36.26
N GLY A 228 -9.45 24.25 -37.08
CA GLY A 228 -8.34 25.20 -37.15
C GLY A 228 -7.21 24.94 -36.16
N GLU A 229 -7.28 23.87 -35.36
CA GLU A 229 -6.33 23.52 -34.29
C GLU A 229 -5.17 22.65 -34.80
N HIS A 230 -4.54 23.08 -35.90
CA HIS A 230 -3.43 22.35 -36.55
C HIS A 230 -2.25 22.04 -35.61
N PRO A 231 -1.80 22.94 -34.70
CA PRO A 231 -0.72 22.63 -33.78
C PRO A 231 -1.07 21.49 -32.81
N ALA A 232 -2.30 21.47 -32.29
CA ALA A 232 -2.76 20.42 -31.37
C ALA A 232 -2.90 19.07 -32.08
N ALA A 233 -3.37 19.05 -33.33
CA ALA A 233 -3.45 17.85 -34.15
C ALA A 233 -2.06 17.23 -34.39
N ALA A 234 -1.07 18.04 -34.76
CA ALA A 234 0.30 17.59 -34.98
C ALA A 234 0.93 17.00 -33.70
N LEU A 235 0.69 17.64 -32.55
CA LEU A 235 1.14 17.16 -31.25
C LEU A 235 0.47 15.83 -30.86
N LEU A 236 -0.84 15.68 -31.10
CA LEU A 236 -1.57 14.46 -30.80
C LEU A 236 -1.04 13.27 -31.62
N ARG A 237 -0.76 13.45 -32.92
CA ARG A 237 -0.14 12.42 -33.77
C ARG A 237 1.25 12.01 -33.31
N ARG A 238 2.00 12.94 -32.70
CA ARG A 238 3.32 12.66 -32.09
C ARG A 238 3.22 11.98 -30.72
N GLY A 239 2.01 11.74 -30.22
CA GLY A 239 1.78 11.13 -28.91
C GLY A 239 1.97 12.08 -27.73
N ASP A 240 1.87 13.40 -27.94
CA ASP A 240 1.93 14.38 -26.84
C ASP A 240 0.65 14.29 -25.99
N VAL A 241 0.78 13.62 -24.85
CA VAL A 241 -0.27 13.40 -23.87
C VAL A 241 -0.90 14.69 -23.33
N ARG A 242 -0.20 15.83 -23.40
CA ARG A 242 -0.72 17.12 -22.92
C ARG A 242 -1.87 17.65 -23.76
N THR A 243 -2.01 17.18 -25.01
CA THR A 243 -3.12 17.57 -25.88
C THR A 243 -4.40 16.78 -25.63
N VAL A 244 -4.34 15.67 -24.87
CA VAL A 244 -5.47 14.76 -24.67
C VAL A 244 -6.67 15.44 -24.00
N ALA A 245 -6.44 16.27 -22.97
CA ALA A 245 -7.52 16.97 -22.28
C ALA A 245 -8.27 17.93 -23.23
N PHE A 246 -7.54 18.68 -24.04
CA PHE A 246 -8.08 19.59 -25.03
C PHE A 246 -8.85 18.84 -26.12
N ALA A 247 -8.21 17.82 -26.69
CA ALA A 247 -8.78 16.98 -27.75
C ALA A 247 -10.08 16.29 -27.30
N ALA A 248 -10.13 15.78 -26.07
CA ALA A 248 -11.31 15.09 -25.54
C ALA A 248 -12.51 16.04 -25.33
N ARG A 249 -12.28 17.32 -24.98
CA ARG A 249 -13.35 18.30 -24.75
C ARG A 249 -14.05 18.75 -26.03
N LEU A 250 -13.32 18.78 -27.14
CA LEU A 250 -13.84 19.24 -28.43
C LEU A 250 -14.71 18.20 -29.15
N ILE A 251 -14.93 17.05 -28.51
CA ILE A 251 -15.79 16.00 -29.04
C ILE A 251 -17.22 16.27 -28.55
N PRO A 252 -18.19 16.45 -29.46
CA PRO A 252 -19.58 16.64 -29.09
C PRO A 252 -20.09 15.40 -28.34
N VAL A 253 -20.85 15.65 -27.28
CA VAL A 253 -21.47 14.64 -26.40
C VAL A 253 -22.80 14.20 -26.98
#